data_AF-A0A9C8I845-F1
#
_entry.id   AF-A0A9C8I845-F1
#
_cell.length_a   1.000
_cell.length_b   1.000
_cell.length_c   1.000
_cell.angle_alpha   90.00
_cell.angle_beta   90.00
_cell.angle_gamma   90.00
#
_symmetry.space_group_name_H-M   'P 1'
#
loop_
_entity.id
_entity.type
_entity.pdbx_description
1 polymer ?
#
loop_
_entity_poly.entity_id
_entity_poly.type
_entity_poly.pdbx_seq_one_letter_code
_entity_poly.pdbx_strand_id
1 'polypeptide(L)'
;MIHSLLRPQAVALTIALLIICAGCTKSDPVALATGDGITAASHSRSSDRMIISVGQILISADRSSVELIPARSTDLHLNVVKLLEGKACADCLQLGNFGVTPTDVLHIDITLKHPYPGNNSNTGFDVRGILVTGADY
;
A
#
# COMPACT_ATOMS: atom_id res chain seq x y z
N MET A 1 -40.08 21.21 -31.44
CA MET A 1 -40.28 19.83 -30.93
C MET A 1 -38.92 19.15 -30.73
N ILE A 2 -38.06 19.63 -29.82
CA ILE A 2 -36.80 18.95 -29.42
C ILE A 2 -36.41 19.41 -28.00
N HIS A 3 -37.19 19.03 -26.99
CA HIS A 3 -36.78 19.15 -25.58
C HIS A 3 -37.08 17.80 -24.90
N SER A 4 -36.33 16.79 -25.33
CA SER A 4 -36.35 15.46 -24.73
C SER A 4 -35.16 15.34 -23.77
N LEU A 5 -35.45 15.53 -22.49
CA LEU A 5 -34.95 14.72 -21.37
C LEU A 5 -33.48 14.25 -21.44
N LEU A 6 -32.53 15.17 -21.24
CA LEU A 6 -31.24 14.77 -20.68
C LEU A 6 -31.45 14.44 -19.20
N ARG A 7 -31.46 13.14 -18.88
CA ARG A 7 -31.51 12.65 -17.50
C ARG A 7 -30.35 13.28 -16.72
N PRO A 8 -30.55 13.79 -15.49
CA PRO A 8 -29.49 14.44 -14.72
C PRO A 8 -28.29 13.52 -14.48
N GLN A 9 -28.51 12.20 -14.43
CA GLN A 9 -27.44 11.19 -14.39
C GLN A 9 -26.57 11.17 -15.66
N ALA A 10 -27.15 11.37 -16.85
CA ALA A 10 -26.41 11.40 -18.11
C ALA A 10 -25.54 12.66 -18.23
N VAL A 11 -26.02 13.80 -17.70
CA VAL A 11 -25.27 15.06 -17.63
C VAL A 11 -24.10 14.96 -16.66
N ALA A 12 -24.31 14.39 -15.48
CA ALA A 12 -23.23 14.18 -14.51
C ALA A 12 -22.13 13.25 -15.06
N LEU A 13 -22.52 12.18 -15.76
CA LEU A 13 -21.57 11.23 -16.36
C LEU A 13 -20.75 11.87 -17.49
N THR A 14 -21.36 12.72 -18.31
CA THR A 14 -20.65 13.45 -19.39
C THR A 14 -19.70 14.50 -18.84
N ILE A 15 -20.07 15.21 -17.78
CA ILE A 15 -19.17 16.18 -17.11
C ILE A 15 -17.98 15.45 -16.46
N ALA A 16 -18.21 14.33 -15.77
CA ALA A 16 -17.14 13.54 -15.18
C ALA A 16 -16.17 12.99 -16.24
N LEU A 17 -16.69 12.53 -17.37
CA LEU A 17 -15.88 12.05 -18.50
C LEU A 17 -15.04 13.18 -19.12
N LEU A 18 -15.60 14.38 -19.24
CA LEU A 18 -14.88 15.56 -19.75
C LEU A 18 -13.75 16.00 -18.81
N ILE A 19 -13.94 15.92 -17.49
CA ILE A 19 -12.90 16.23 -16.50
C ILE A 19 -11.76 15.22 -16.57
N ILE A 20 -12.07 13.92 -16.74
CA ILE A 20 -11.05 12.86 -16.87
C ILE A 20 -10.24 13.04 -18.16
N CYS A 21 -10.89 13.38 -19.28
CA CYS A 21 -10.20 13.59 -20.55
C CYS A 21 -9.35 14.87 -20.58
N ALA A 22 -9.71 15.90 -19.80
CA ALA A 22 -8.91 17.13 -19.67
C ALA A 22 -7.63 16.94 -18.83
N GLY A 23 -7.51 15.82 -18.09
CA GLY A 23 -6.35 15.52 -17.24
C GLY A 23 -5.16 14.85 -17.94
N CYS A 24 -5.28 14.48 -19.22
CA CYS A 24 -4.18 13.87 -19.97
C CYS A 24 -3.20 14.93 -20.50
N THR A 25 -2.33 15.45 -19.63
CA THR A 25 -1.19 16.25 -20.07
C THR A 25 -0.16 15.34 -20.72
N LYS A 26 0.15 15.60 -21.99
CA LYS A 26 1.06 14.83 -22.86
C LYS A 26 2.54 15.04 -22.54
N SER A 27 2.87 15.19 -21.26
CA SER A 27 4.23 15.38 -20.77
C SER A 27 4.63 14.12 -20.04
N ASP A 28 5.50 13.35 -20.69
CA ASP A 28 6.22 12.26 -20.04
C ASP A 28 6.86 12.80 -18.76
N PRO A 29 6.52 12.29 -17.56
CA PRO A 29 7.09 12.79 -16.31
C PRO A 29 8.60 12.46 -16.16
N VAL A 30 9.21 11.84 -17.17
CA VAL A 30 10.61 11.39 -17.20
C VAL A 30 11.34 11.85 -18.46
N ALA A 31 10.79 12.74 -19.28
CA ALA A 31 11.54 13.32 -20.39
C ALA A 31 12.24 14.61 -19.95
N LEU A 32 13.58 14.58 -19.81
CA LEU A 32 14.36 15.81 -19.71
C LEU A 32 14.14 16.63 -20.97
N ALA A 33 13.61 17.85 -20.84
CA ALA A 33 13.50 18.79 -21.94
C ALA A 33 14.90 19.20 -22.42
N THR A 34 15.39 18.55 -23.48
CA THR A 34 16.51 19.05 -24.28
C THR A 34 15.98 20.16 -25.17
N GLY A 35 15.93 21.38 -24.62
CA GLY A 35 15.47 22.57 -25.32
C GLY A 35 15.97 23.81 -24.62
N ASP A 36 17.04 24.37 -25.17
CA ASP A 36 17.66 25.62 -24.78
C ASP A 36 16.63 26.76 -24.80
N GLY A 37 16.31 27.33 -23.63
CA GLY A 37 15.32 28.40 -23.51
C GLY A 37 14.42 28.26 -22.28
N ILE A 38 14.96 28.59 -21.10
CA ILE A 38 14.20 28.72 -19.86
C ILE A 38 13.24 29.91 -19.98
N THR A 39 12.02 29.69 -20.46
CA THR A 39 10.90 30.60 -20.21
C THR A 39 10.14 30.09 -18.99
N ALA A 40 10.36 30.79 -17.87
CA ALA A 40 9.78 30.47 -16.57
C ALA A 40 8.25 30.47 -16.65
N ALA A 41 7.64 29.28 -16.49
CA ALA A 41 6.25 29.19 -16.10
C ALA A 41 6.12 29.76 -14.69
N SER A 42 5.35 30.85 -14.54
CA SER A 42 5.02 31.40 -13.22
C SER A 42 4.18 30.38 -12.47
N HIS A 43 4.81 29.57 -11.62
CA HIS A 43 4.12 28.81 -10.60
C HIS A 43 4.21 29.59 -9.29
N SER A 44 3.09 29.61 -8.57
CA SER A 44 2.92 30.37 -7.34
C SER A 44 4.07 30.12 -6.38
N ARG A 45 4.56 31.19 -5.77
CA ARG A 45 5.56 31.15 -4.71
C ARG A 45 5.09 30.22 -3.59
N SER A 46 5.60 28.99 -3.57
CA SER A 46 5.46 28.05 -2.46
C SER A 46 6.74 27.21 -2.40
N SER A 47 7.81 27.84 -1.90
CA SER A 47 9.14 27.27 -1.63
C SER A 47 9.90 26.71 -2.84
N ASP A 48 10.98 27.39 -3.26
CA ASP A 48 11.97 26.91 -4.25
C ASP A 48 12.85 25.75 -3.72
N ARG A 49 12.36 25.00 -2.74
CA ARG A 49 13.08 23.91 -2.09
C ARG A 49 12.23 22.65 -2.20
N MET A 50 12.79 21.65 -2.86
CA MET A 50 12.25 20.30 -2.93
C MET A 50 13.09 19.39 -2.04
N ILE A 51 12.46 18.64 -1.15
CA ILE A 51 13.12 17.61 -0.33
C ILE A 51 13.35 16.38 -1.21
N ILE A 52 14.61 15.99 -1.39
CA ILE A 52 15.00 14.85 -2.25
C ILE A 52 15.09 13.56 -1.43
N SER A 53 15.41 13.63 -0.13
CA SER A 53 15.46 12.47 0.77
C SER A 53 15.34 12.88 2.24
N VAL A 54 14.89 11.94 3.07
CA VAL A 54 14.85 12.05 4.54
C VAL A 54 15.59 10.86 5.12
N GLY A 55 16.51 11.10 6.07
CA GLY A 55 17.37 10.07 6.64
C GLY A 55 18.06 10.54 7.91
N GLN A 56 18.65 9.59 8.63
CA GLN A 56 19.52 9.84 9.77
C GLN A 56 20.96 9.91 9.29
N ILE A 57 21.71 10.90 9.79
CA ILE A 57 23.14 11.00 9.51
C ILE A 57 23.89 10.43 10.71
N LEU A 58 24.63 9.35 10.47
CA LEU A 58 25.54 8.76 11.45
C LEU A 58 26.93 9.35 11.23
N ILE A 59 27.49 9.98 12.26
CA ILE A 59 28.86 10.48 12.27
C ILE A 59 29.66 9.61 13.24
N SER A 60 30.77 9.03 12.77
CA SER A 60 31.62 8.20 13.62
C SER A 60 32.26 9.03 14.74
N ALA A 61 32.52 8.41 15.89
CA ALA A 61 33.06 9.12 17.06
C ALA A 61 34.45 9.74 16.82
N ASP A 62 35.25 9.09 15.96
CA ASP A 62 36.56 9.55 15.49
C ASP A 62 36.45 10.53 14.29
N ARG A 63 35.23 10.83 13.83
CA ARG A 63 34.92 11.72 12.68
C ARG A 63 35.56 11.29 11.36
N SER A 64 35.97 10.03 11.25
CA SER A 64 36.57 9.47 10.04
C SER A 64 35.53 9.12 8.97
N SER A 65 34.27 8.92 9.36
CA SER A 65 33.19 8.58 8.43
C SER A 65 31.87 9.28 8.74
N VAL A 66 31.10 9.51 7.67
CA VAL A 66 29.73 10.02 7.70
C VAL A 66 28.91 9.11 6.80
N GLU A 67 27.87 8.50 7.38
CA GLU A 67 26.96 7.60 6.67
C GLU A 67 25.53 8.17 6.72
N LEU A 68 24.85 8.18 5.57
CA LEU A 68 23.45 8.54 5.48
C LEU A 68 22.59 7.27 5.53
N ILE A 69 21.88 7.08 6.63
CA ILE A 69 20.94 5.97 6.82
C ILE A 69 19.56 6.45 6.37
N PRO A 70 19.01 5.97 5.24
CA PRO A 70 17.71 6.42 4.77
C PRO A 70 16.63 6.06 5.80
N ALA A 71 15.76 7.02 6.11
CA ALA A 71 14.65 6.78 7.02
C ALA A 71 13.64 5.87 6.31
N ARG A 72 13.64 4.59 6.66
CA ARG A 72 12.61 3.63 6.20
C ARG A 72 11.35 3.74 7.04
N SER A 73 10.89 4.96 7.35
CA SER A 73 9.51 5.12 7.80
C SER A 73 8.64 4.86 6.58
N THR A 74 7.96 3.72 6.57
CA THR A 74 6.83 3.50 5.67
C THR A 74 5.75 4.50 6.07
N ASP A 75 5.79 5.70 5.51
CA ASP A 75 4.75 6.73 5.72
C ASP A 75 3.41 6.34 5.07
N LEU A 76 3.36 5.12 4.52
CA LEU A 76 2.17 4.45 4.04
C LEU A 76 1.70 3.43 5.10
N HIS A 77 0.81 3.87 5.97
CA HIS A 77 0.14 3.00 6.93
C HIS A 77 -1.15 2.45 6.30
N LEU A 78 -1.06 1.37 5.53
CA LEU A 78 -2.24 0.68 5.01
C LEU A 78 -2.88 -0.15 6.12
N ASN A 79 -4.13 0.19 6.47
CA ASN A 79 -4.88 -0.61 7.42
C ASN A 79 -5.38 -1.92 6.76
N VAL A 80 -4.53 -2.96 6.81
CA VAL A 80 -4.83 -4.31 6.29
C VAL A 80 -5.91 -5.01 7.11
N VAL A 81 -6.25 -4.50 8.30
CA VAL A 81 -7.34 -5.03 9.13
C VAL A 81 -8.65 -5.11 8.35
N LYS A 82 -8.96 -4.13 7.49
CA LYS A 82 -10.17 -4.19 6.65
C LYS A 82 -10.12 -5.25 5.54
N LEU A 83 -8.92 -5.65 5.10
CA LEU A 83 -8.77 -6.76 4.14
C LEU A 83 -8.98 -8.12 4.84
N LEU A 84 -8.61 -8.23 6.12
CA LEU A 84 -8.69 -9.48 6.88
C LEU A 84 -10.04 -9.65 7.62
N GLU A 85 -10.59 -8.59 8.20
CA GLU A 85 -11.89 -8.60 8.90
C GLU A 85 -13.09 -8.57 7.95
N GLY A 86 -12.86 -8.31 6.64
CA GLY A 86 -13.88 -7.95 5.66
C GLY A 86 -14.35 -9.02 4.67
N LYS A 87 -14.12 -10.32 4.91
CA LYS A 87 -14.44 -11.47 4.01
C LYS A 87 -13.33 -11.90 3.02
N ALA A 88 -12.04 -11.84 3.38
CA ALA A 88 -11.01 -12.49 2.55
C ALA A 88 -11.29 -14.01 2.42
N CYS A 89 -11.66 -14.64 3.52
CA CYS A 89 -12.19 -16.01 3.58
C CYS A 89 -12.66 -16.33 5.00
N ALA A 90 -13.58 -17.28 5.13
CA ALA A 90 -14.07 -17.77 6.43
C ALA A 90 -13.37 -19.06 6.88
N ASP A 91 -12.69 -19.75 5.96
CA ASP A 91 -12.15 -21.10 6.13
C ASP A 91 -10.65 -21.21 5.79
N CYS A 92 -9.92 -20.09 5.65
CA CYS A 92 -8.50 -20.15 5.32
C CYS A 92 -7.63 -20.68 6.44
N LEU A 93 -8.02 -20.49 7.70
CA LEU A 93 -7.33 -21.05 8.84
C LEU A 93 -8.13 -22.25 9.33
N GLN A 94 -7.50 -23.42 9.28
CA GLN A 94 -8.11 -24.67 9.75
C GLN A 94 -7.18 -25.32 10.75
N LEU A 95 -7.76 -25.77 11.85
CA LEU A 95 -7.11 -26.60 12.84
C LEU A 95 -7.63 -28.02 12.66
N GLY A 96 -6.73 -28.98 12.55
CA GLY A 96 -7.04 -30.38 12.35
C GLY A 96 -6.19 -31.28 13.24
N ASN A 97 -6.57 -32.56 13.28
CA ASN A 97 -5.78 -33.64 13.87
C ASN A 97 -5.24 -33.32 15.28
N PHE A 98 -6.16 -33.30 16.25
CA PHE A 98 -5.81 -33.12 17.65
C PHE A 98 -5.40 -34.46 18.25
N GLY A 99 -4.16 -34.56 18.72
CA GLY A 99 -3.66 -35.76 19.37
C GLY A 99 -2.78 -35.42 20.56
N VAL A 100 -3.09 -35.98 21.73
CA VAL A 100 -2.21 -35.91 22.89
C VAL A 100 -1.41 -37.21 22.95
N THR A 101 -0.09 -37.08 22.95
CA THR A 101 0.81 -38.24 23.10
C THR A 101 0.87 -38.69 24.55
N PRO A 102 1.29 -39.94 24.83
CA PRO A 102 1.54 -40.42 26.20
C PRO A 102 2.62 -39.63 26.96
N THR A 103 3.36 -38.76 26.27
CA THR A 103 4.37 -37.86 26.81
C THR A 103 3.84 -36.44 27.04
N ASP A 104 2.52 -36.26 27.11
CA ASP A 104 1.84 -34.96 27.30
C ASP A 104 2.17 -33.89 26.25
N VAL A 105 2.51 -34.31 25.03
CA VAL A 105 2.70 -33.40 23.89
C VAL A 105 1.41 -33.35 23.08
N LEU A 106 0.87 -32.14 22.90
CA LEU A 106 -0.29 -31.86 22.06
C LEU A 106 0.17 -31.59 20.62
N HIS A 107 -0.26 -32.46 19.71
CA HIS A 107 -0.12 -32.30 18.27
C HIS A 107 -1.40 -31.66 17.70
N ILE A 108 -1.21 -30.65 16.85
CA ILE A 108 -2.27 -29.98 16.12
C ILE A 108 -1.72 -29.67 14.74
N ASP A 109 -2.49 -30.03 13.71
CA ASP A 109 -2.19 -29.64 12.34
C ASP A 109 -2.84 -28.29 12.06
N ILE A 110 -2.04 -27.29 11.69
CA ILE A 110 -2.51 -25.95 11.34
C ILE A 110 -2.36 -25.75 9.85
N THR A 111 -3.47 -25.55 9.16
CA THR A 111 -3.50 -25.31 7.71
C THR A 111 -3.90 -23.88 7.44
N LEU A 112 -3.09 -23.19 6.62
CA LEU A 112 -3.37 -21.86 6.11
C LEU A 112 -3.52 -21.90 4.59
N LYS A 113 -4.68 -21.50 4.08
CA LYS A 113 -5.00 -21.44 2.64
C LYS A 113 -4.98 -19.99 2.16
N HIS A 114 -4.54 -19.79 0.93
CA HIS A 114 -4.57 -18.47 0.30
C HIS A 114 -6.03 -18.01 0.07
N PRO A 115 -6.42 -16.79 0.50
CA PRO A 115 -7.81 -16.32 0.43
C PRO A 115 -8.33 -16.10 -1.00
N TYR A 116 -7.45 -15.80 -1.96
CA TYR A 116 -7.84 -15.53 -3.34
C TYR A 116 -7.47 -16.71 -4.26
N PRO A 117 -8.43 -17.52 -4.74
CA PRO A 117 -8.14 -18.61 -5.65
C PRO A 117 -7.70 -18.07 -7.02
N GLY A 118 -6.58 -18.57 -7.53
CA GLY A 118 -6.06 -18.22 -8.86
C GLY A 118 -5.40 -16.85 -8.97
N ASN A 119 -5.29 -16.07 -7.89
CA ASN A 119 -4.65 -14.76 -7.89
C ASN A 119 -3.41 -14.73 -6.99
N ASN A 120 -2.31 -15.32 -7.48
CA ASN A 120 -1.04 -15.44 -6.75
C ASN A 120 -0.26 -14.11 -6.66
N SER A 121 -0.68 -13.05 -7.36
CA SER A 121 -0.01 -11.74 -7.26
C SER A 121 -0.39 -10.97 -6.00
N ASN A 122 -1.45 -11.40 -5.30
CA ASN A 122 -1.85 -10.84 -3.99
C ASN A 122 -1.10 -11.52 -2.82
N THR A 123 0.17 -11.88 -3.02
CA THR A 123 1.02 -12.55 -2.02
C THR A 123 1.76 -11.52 -1.18
N GLY A 124 1.04 -10.85 -0.29
CA GLY A 124 1.57 -9.81 0.59
C GLY A 124 1.15 -9.94 2.05
N PHE A 125 0.75 -11.15 2.48
CA PHE A 125 0.28 -11.38 3.84
C PHE A 125 1.41 -11.87 4.73
N ASP A 126 1.86 -11.01 5.64
CA ASP A 126 2.64 -11.44 6.80
C ASP A 126 1.67 -11.93 7.88
N VAL A 127 1.75 -13.21 8.22
CA VAL A 127 0.84 -13.86 9.19
C VAL A 127 1.66 -14.33 10.38
N ARG A 128 1.31 -13.83 11.57
CA ARG A 128 1.88 -14.27 12.84
C ARG A 128 0.84 -15.06 13.63
N GLY A 129 1.15 -16.32 13.94
CA GLY A 129 0.39 -17.11 14.90
C GLY A 129 0.85 -16.80 16.32
N ILE A 130 -0.10 -16.59 17.25
CA ILE A 130 0.17 -16.44 18.67
C ILE A 130 -0.67 -17.47 19.41
N LEU A 131 -0.01 -18.37 20.14
CA LEU A 131 -0.66 -19.31 21.06
C LEU A 131 -0.69 -18.68 22.45
N VAL A 132 -1.89 -18.51 23.01
CA VAL A 132 -2.08 -18.04 24.38
C VAL A 132 -2.74 -19.18 25.15
N THR A 133 -2.04 -19.71 26.16
CA THR A 133 -2.59 -20.71 27.07
C THR A 133 -2.79 -20.09 28.45
N GLY A 134 -3.90 -20.44 29.11
CA GLY A 134 -4.08 -20.12 30.53
C GLY A 134 -3.20 -21.06 31.35
N ALA A 135 -2.16 -20.51 31.98
CA ALA A 135 -1.35 -21.26 32.93
C ALA A 135 -1.91 -21.03 34.33
N ASP A 136 -2.99 -21.72 34.67
CA ASP A 136 -3.38 -21.91 36.06
C ASP A 136 -2.83 -23.29 36.46
N TYR A 137 -1.76 -23.29 37.27
CA TYR A 137 -1.23 -24.49 37.93
C TYR A 137 -1.93 -24.69 39.27
#